data_AF-E6X743-F1
#
_entry.id   AF-E6X743-F1
#
_cell.length_a   1.000
_cell.length_b   1.000
_cell.length_c   1.000
_cell.angle_alpha   90.00
_cell.angle_beta   90.00
_cell.angle_gamma   90.00
#
_symmetry.space_group_name_H-M   'P 1'
#
loop_
_entity.id
_entity.type
_entity.pdbx_description
1 polymer ?
#
loop_
_entity_poly.entity_id
_entity_poly.type
_entity_poly.pdbx_seq_one_letter_code
_entity_poly.pdbx_strand_id
1 'polypeptide(L)'
;MTKEFEVTVENIKNSAIYENKQHWEERGLNQSDAEVVHILRTSTNDFLDRLDTIVNTNTTKKSKLTAIQDIVDNLPWDDLDTEEKEFLSEVIAPAIEAAGFDPWSMI
;
A
#
# COMPACT_ATOMS: atom_id res chain seq x y z
N MET A 1 -4.41 17.15 -7.81
CA MET A 1 -4.31 15.69 -7.84
C MET A 1 -4.27 15.23 -9.29
N THR A 2 -3.52 14.18 -9.63
CA THR A 2 -3.60 13.58 -10.97
C THR A 2 -4.79 12.62 -10.97
N LYS A 3 -5.54 12.59 -12.08
CA LYS A 3 -6.63 11.62 -12.29
C LYS A 3 -6.13 10.17 -12.13
N GLU A 4 -4.85 9.95 -12.43
CA GLU A 4 -4.17 8.67 -12.28
C GLU A 4 -4.06 8.21 -10.83
N PHE A 5 -3.74 9.10 -9.88
CA PHE A 5 -3.66 8.75 -8.45
C PHE A 5 -5.02 8.31 -7.89
N GLU A 6 -6.08 9.08 -8.16
CA GLU A 6 -7.45 8.75 -7.70
C GLU A 6 -7.88 7.36 -8.18
N VAL A 7 -7.71 7.11 -9.48
CA VAL A 7 -8.06 5.84 -10.10
C VAL A 7 -7.24 4.68 -9.53
N THR A 8 -5.94 4.87 -9.31
CA THR A 8 -5.08 3.83 -8.72
C THR A 8 -5.52 3.50 -7.29
N VAL A 9 -5.76 4.51 -6.44
CA VAL A 9 -6.24 4.31 -5.07
C VAL A 9 -7.60 3.59 -5.05
N GLU A 10 -8.55 4.03 -5.87
CA GLU A 10 -9.87 3.39 -5.98
C GLU A 10 -9.77 1.95 -6.46
N ASN A 11 -8.93 1.66 -7.45
CA ASN A 11 -8.73 0.30 -7.95
C ASN A 11 -8.16 -0.63 -6.86
N ILE A 12 -7.17 -0.19 -6.09
CA ILE A 12 -6.59 -1.00 -5.01
C ILE A 12 -7.63 -1.28 -3.91
N LYS A 13 -8.35 -0.24 -3.46
CA LYS A 13 -9.36 -0.35 -2.40
C LYS A 13 -10.54 -1.26 -2.79
N ASN A 14 -10.96 -1.23 -4.05
CA ASN A 14 -12.09 -2.02 -4.54
C ASN A 14 -11.68 -3.40 -5.08
N SER A 15 -10.38 -3.70 -5.13
CA SER A 15 -9.88 -5.02 -5.51
C SER A 15 -10.10 -6.05 -4.40
N ALA A 16 -10.07 -7.34 -4.76
CA ALA A 16 -10.01 -8.46 -3.81
C ALA A 16 -8.59 -9.05 -3.75
N ILE A 17 -7.55 -8.20 -3.81
CA ILE A 17 -6.16 -8.61 -4.05
C ILE A 17 -5.64 -9.62 -3.01
N TYR A 18 -5.99 -9.49 -1.73
CA TYR A 18 -5.58 -10.41 -0.67
C TYR A 18 -6.59 -11.53 -0.43
N GLU A 19 -7.88 -11.26 -0.70
CA GLU A 19 -8.98 -12.17 -0.43
C GLU A 19 -9.09 -13.27 -1.50
N ASN A 20 -8.67 -12.98 -2.74
CA ASN A 20 -8.69 -13.94 -3.83
C ASN A 20 -7.41 -14.78 -3.85
N LYS A 21 -7.56 -16.08 -3.57
CA LYS A 21 -6.48 -17.08 -3.59
C LYS A 21 -5.65 -17.09 -4.88
N GLN A 22 -6.25 -16.77 -6.03
CA GLN A 22 -5.53 -16.74 -7.30
C GLN A 22 -4.33 -15.77 -7.27
N HIS A 23 -4.42 -14.64 -6.57
CA HIS A 23 -3.33 -13.67 -6.50
C HIS A 23 -2.15 -14.12 -5.64
N TRP A 24 -2.41 -15.03 -4.70
CA TRP A 24 -1.35 -15.72 -3.95
C TRP A 24 -0.71 -16.81 -4.82
N GLU A 25 -1.52 -17.58 -5.56
CA GLU A 25 -1.04 -18.63 -6.46
C GLU A 25 -0.18 -18.07 -7.62
N GLU A 26 -0.53 -16.88 -8.14
CA GLU A 26 0.26 -16.15 -9.15
C GLU A 26 1.67 -15.79 -8.63
N ARG A 27 1.85 -15.70 -7.32
CA ARG A 27 3.13 -15.51 -6.62
C ARG A 27 3.82 -16.82 -6.23
N GLY A 28 3.19 -17.97 -6.52
CA GLY A 28 3.68 -19.28 -6.08
C GLY A 28 3.44 -19.56 -4.59
N LEU A 29 2.53 -18.81 -3.96
CA LEU A 29 2.24 -18.86 -2.54
C LEU A 29 0.89 -19.55 -2.26
N ASN A 30 0.75 -20.10 -1.06
CA ASN A 30 -0.56 -20.39 -0.51
C ASN A 30 -1.11 -19.10 0.11
N GLN A 31 -2.44 -18.93 0.06
CA GLN A 31 -3.07 -17.83 0.77
C GLN A 31 -2.84 -17.95 2.27
N SER A 32 -2.42 -16.86 2.90
CA SER A 32 -2.29 -16.77 4.35
C SER A 32 -3.63 -16.92 5.07
N ASP A 33 -3.58 -17.12 6.38
CA ASP A 33 -4.77 -17.22 7.21
C ASP A 33 -5.63 -15.95 7.14
N ALA A 34 -6.93 -16.11 7.41
CA ALA A 34 -7.90 -15.01 7.29
C ALA A 34 -7.56 -13.78 8.16
N GLU A 35 -6.88 -13.98 9.30
CA GLU A 35 -6.40 -12.89 10.15
C GLU A 35 -5.32 -12.05 9.47
N VAL A 36 -4.34 -12.68 8.82
CA VAL A 36 -3.31 -11.98 8.05
C VAL A 36 -3.93 -11.25 6.86
N VAL A 37 -4.81 -11.90 6.11
CA VAL A 37 -5.53 -11.26 5.00
C VAL A 37 -6.28 -10.01 5.47
N HIS A 38 -6.87 -10.05 6.67
CA HIS A 38 -7.51 -8.90 7.28
C HIS A 38 -6.52 -7.78 7.65
N ILE A 39 -5.36 -8.12 8.24
CA ILE A 39 -4.29 -7.17 8.56
C ILE A 39 -3.80 -6.47 7.29
N LEU A 40 -3.51 -7.22 6.24
CA LEU A 40 -3.08 -6.69 4.94
C LEU A 40 -4.11 -5.70 4.38
N ARG A 41 -5.38 -6.12 4.29
CA ARG A 41 -6.46 -5.30 3.75
C ARG A 41 -6.66 -4.00 4.52
N THR A 42 -6.77 -4.08 5.84
CA THR A 42 -7.02 -2.90 6.69
C THR A 42 -5.83 -1.95 6.62
N SER A 43 -4.61 -2.47 6.70
CA SER A 43 -3.39 -1.67 6.63
C SER A 43 -3.19 -0.99 5.29
N THR A 44 -3.50 -1.67 4.17
CA THR A 44 -3.52 -1.04 2.84
C THR A 44 -4.53 0.09 2.75
N ASN A 45 -5.77 -0.12 3.22
CA ASN A 45 -6.80 0.91 3.15
C ASN A 45 -6.43 2.16 3.98
N ASP A 46 -5.96 1.94 5.22
CA ASP A 46 -5.50 3.00 6.11
C ASP A 46 -4.30 3.75 5.54
N PHE A 47 -3.34 3.03 4.95
CA PHE A 47 -2.21 3.62 4.24
C PHE A 47 -2.69 4.52 3.10
N LEU A 48 -3.60 4.05 2.25
CA LEU A 48 -4.10 4.81 1.10
C LEU A 48 -4.90 6.05 1.51
N ASP A 49 -5.67 5.99 2.60
CA ASP A 49 -6.36 7.16 3.16
C ASP A 49 -5.39 8.23 3.67
N ARG A 50 -4.32 7.79 4.36
CA ARG A 50 -3.26 8.69 4.84
C ARG A 50 -2.47 9.27 3.67
N LEU A 51 -2.14 8.46 2.66
CA LEU A 51 -1.44 8.90 1.46
C LEU A 51 -2.26 9.96 0.70
N ASP A 52 -3.56 9.73 0.49
CA ASP A 52 -4.45 10.71 -0.14
C ASP A 52 -4.44 12.04 0.63
N THR A 53 -4.57 11.97 1.97
CA THR A 53 -4.49 13.15 2.82
C THR A 53 -3.17 13.91 2.61
N ILE A 54 -2.04 13.21 2.63
CA ILE A 54 -0.70 13.80 2.45
C ILE A 54 -0.57 14.47 1.08
N VAL A 55 -0.97 13.78 0.02
CA VAL A 55 -0.91 14.27 -1.37
C VAL A 55 -1.75 15.53 -1.55
N ASN A 56 -2.87 15.64 -0.84
CA ASN A 56 -3.76 16.81 -0.88
C ASN A 56 -3.33 17.99 -0.01
N THR A 57 -2.38 17.80 0.91
CA THR A 57 -1.90 18.93 1.71
C THR A 57 -1.16 19.97 0.87
N ASN A 58 -1.28 21.26 1.25
CA ASN A 58 -0.51 22.35 0.65
C ASN A 58 0.88 22.48 1.31
N THR A 59 1.67 21.40 1.23
CA THR A 59 3.03 21.32 1.80
C THR A 59 4.06 21.04 0.71
N THR A 60 5.35 21.22 1.04
CA THR A 60 6.44 20.99 0.10
C THR A 60 6.57 19.52 -0.27
N LYS A 61 7.13 19.21 -1.45
CA LYS A 61 7.42 17.82 -1.87
C LYS A 61 8.30 17.09 -0.84
N LYS A 62 9.26 17.78 -0.22
CA LYS A 62 10.10 17.22 0.84
C LYS A 62 9.28 16.85 2.09
N SER A 63 8.38 17.73 2.52
CA SER A 63 7.50 17.45 3.66
C SER A 63 6.58 16.27 3.41
N LYS A 64 6.03 16.16 2.19
CA LYS A 64 5.22 15.01 1.78
C LYS A 64 6.03 13.72 1.76
N LEU A 65 7.25 13.75 1.22
CA LEU A 65 8.15 12.59 1.23
C LEU A 65 8.39 12.06 2.64
N THR A 66 8.72 12.95 3.59
CA THR A 66 8.89 12.57 5.00
C THR A 66 7.61 11.97 5.58
N ALA A 67 6.45 12.58 5.33
CA ALA A 67 5.18 12.05 5.83
C ALA A 67 4.83 10.69 5.20
N ILE A 68 5.16 10.47 3.92
CA ILE A 68 4.95 9.18 3.25
C ILE A 68 5.86 8.12 3.88
N GLN A 69 7.13 8.45 4.10
CA GLN A 69 8.06 7.55 4.79
C GLN A 69 7.56 7.20 6.19
N ASP A 70 7.09 8.18 6.96
CA ASP A 70 6.52 7.93 8.28
C ASP A 70 5.32 6.96 8.22
N ILE A 71 4.46 7.03 7.19
CA ILE A 71 3.33 6.10 7.10
C ILE A 71 3.74 4.70 6.63
N VAL A 72 4.83 4.58 5.84
CA VAL A 72 5.42 3.30 5.44
C VAL A 72 6.09 2.64 6.65
N ASP A 73 6.88 3.38 7.43
CA ASP A 73 7.56 2.86 8.63
C ASP A 73 6.58 2.35 9.70
N ASN A 74 5.33 2.83 9.67
CA ASN A 74 4.27 2.46 10.61
C ASN A 74 3.31 1.36 10.07
N LEU A 75 3.60 0.75 8.92
CA LEU A 75 2.89 -0.45 8.48
C LEU A 75 3.17 -1.61 9.45
N PRO A 76 2.31 -2.65 9.51
CA PRO A 76 2.41 -3.73 10.49
C PRO A 76 3.53 -4.73 10.16
N TRP A 77 4.73 -4.25 9.86
CA TRP A 77 5.84 -5.08 9.40
C TRP A 77 6.20 -6.18 10.39
N ASP A 78 6.12 -5.92 11.69
CA ASP A 78 6.47 -6.91 12.72
C ASP A 78 5.43 -8.06 12.80
N ASP A 79 4.21 -7.85 12.30
CA ASP A 79 3.12 -8.84 12.31
C ASP A 79 3.08 -9.70 11.04
N LEU A 80 3.90 -9.38 10.03
CA LEU A 80 3.90 -10.04 8.72
C LEU A 80 5.18 -10.85 8.48
N ASP A 81 5.04 -11.99 7.81
CA ASP A 81 6.20 -12.73 7.31
C ASP A 81 6.83 -12.06 6.08
N THR A 82 7.90 -12.64 5.54
CA THR A 82 8.60 -12.08 4.38
C THR A 82 7.70 -11.96 3.14
N GLU A 83 6.90 -12.97 2.85
CA GLU A 83 6.07 -13.03 1.64
C GLU A 83 4.89 -12.04 1.75
N GLU A 84 4.32 -11.91 2.95
CA GLU A 84 3.25 -10.97 3.25
C GLU A 84 3.74 -9.52 3.21
N LYS A 85 4.96 -9.25 3.70
CA LYS A 85 5.63 -7.95 3.57
C LYS A 85 5.84 -7.56 2.11
N GLU A 86 6.37 -8.49 1.31
CA GLU A 86 6.60 -8.28 -0.12
C GLU A 86 5.26 -8.01 -0.84
N PHE A 87 4.23 -8.81 -0.56
CA PHE A 87 2.92 -8.61 -1.17
C PHE A 87 2.28 -7.26 -0.77
N LEU A 88 2.36 -6.86 0.51
CA LEU A 88 1.90 -5.54 0.94
C LEU A 88 2.62 -4.41 0.19
N SER A 89 3.94 -4.52 0.10
CA SER A 89 4.81 -3.55 -0.58
C SER A 89 4.47 -3.38 -2.06
N GLU A 90 4.30 -4.50 -2.77
CA GLU A 90 3.90 -4.51 -4.17
C GLU A 90 2.54 -3.86 -4.41
N VAL A 91 1.59 -4.05 -3.49
CA VAL A 91 0.22 -3.51 -3.62
C VAL A 91 0.18 -2.00 -3.41
N ILE A 92 0.97 -1.46 -2.48
CA ILE A 92 0.98 -0.01 -2.19
C ILE A 92 1.88 0.79 -3.15
N ALA A 93 2.90 0.16 -3.74
CA ALA A 93 3.89 0.83 -4.59
C ALA A 93 3.26 1.64 -5.75
N PRO A 94 2.26 1.13 -6.52
CA PRO A 94 1.62 1.89 -7.58
C PRO A 94 0.96 3.18 -7.10
N ALA A 95 0.41 3.22 -5.88
CA ALA A 95 -0.19 4.43 -5.34
C ALA A 95 0.86 5.49 -4.98
N ILE A 96 2.01 5.07 -4.43
CA ILE A 96 3.14 5.96 -4.15
C ILE A 96 3.72 6.53 -5.46
N GLU A 97 3.84 5.69 -6.49
CA GLU A 97 4.30 6.11 -7.82
C GLU A 97 3.34 7.10 -8.46
N ALA A 98 2.03 6.82 -8.44
CA ALA A 98 1.00 7.71 -8.95
C ALA A 98 0.92 9.05 -8.19
N ALA A 99 1.35 9.07 -6.91
CA ALA A 99 1.52 10.29 -6.11
C ALA A 99 2.77 11.11 -6.50
N GLY A 100 3.65 10.58 -7.37
CA GLY A 100 4.85 11.25 -7.88
C GLY A 100 6.11 11.02 -7.03
N PHE A 101 6.17 9.91 -6.32
CA PHE A 101 7.28 9.50 -5.47
C PHE A 101 7.82 8.10 -5.85
N ASP A 102 9.04 7.78 -5.43
CA ASP A 102 9.66 6.48 -5.70
C ASP A 102 9.40 5.51 -4.54
N PRO A 103 8.56 4.47 -4.71
CA PRO A 103 8.22 3.53 -3.64
C PRO A 103 9.43 2.77 -3.10
N TRP A 104 10.37 2.37 -3.97
CA TRP A 104 11.50 1.52 -3.61
C TRP A 104 12.63 2.26 -2.89
N SER A 105 12.50 3.60 -2.80
CA SER A 105 13.35 4.41 -1.94
C SER A 105 12.88 4.48 -0.49
N MET A 106 11.68 3.93 -0.20
CA MET A 106 11.00 4.04 1.09
C MET A 106 10.68 2.69 1.73
N ILE A 107 10.56 1.63 0.93
CA ILE A 107 10.23 0.26 1.34
C ILE A 107 11.51 -0.56 1.47
#